data_AF-A0A1I5PRD7-F1
#
_entry.id   AF-A0A1I5PRD7-F1
#
_cell.length_a   1.000
_cell.length_b   1.000
_cell.length_c   1.000
_cell.angle_alpha   90.00
_cell.angle_beta   90.00
_cell.angle_gamma   90.00
#
_symmetry.space_group_name_H-M   'P 1'
#
loop_
_entity.id
_entity.type
_entity.pdbx_description
1 polymer ?
#
loop_
_entity_poly.entity_id
_entity_poly.type
_entity_poly.pdbx_seq_one_letter_code
_entity_poly.pdbx_strand_id
1 'polypeptide(L)'
;MLQSQEGLAKVDQITPCRYGSTTVLAVAFDSKNVFTYPGGKLDSGVEDAAIVATHLMLAAKDVGVDSCWINFFDPEAAAGELELPENEKILMLLDLGYAAEGGGPLPNHCSVRNCQRLFGICNLGGILP
;
A
#
# COMPACT_ATOMS: atom_id res chain seq x y z
N MET A 1 0.08 -5.70 9.75
CA MET A 1 1.04 -6.40 8.86
C MET A 1 0.47 -7.77 8.55
N LEU A 2 0.40 -8.13 7.27
CA LEU A 2 -0.25 -9.33 6.76
C LEU A 2 0.82 -10.19 6.09
N GLN A 3 1.16 -11.31 6.74
CA GLN A 3 2.18 -12.27 6.28
C GLN A 3 1.71 -13.73 6.39
N SER A 4 0.65 -13.99 7.15
CA SER A 4 0.05 -15.33 7.22
C SER A 4 -0.65 -15.66 5.92
N GLN A 5 -0.76 -16.95 5.59
CA GLN A 5 -1.49 -17.41 4.41
C GLN A 5 -2.93 -16.92 4.40
N GLU A 6 -3.58 -16.90 5.57
CA GLU A 6 -4.92 -16.34 5.75
C GLU A 6 -4.96 -14.83 5.47
N GLY A 7 -4.05 -14.06 6.06
CA GLY A 7 -3.99 -12.61 5.85
C GLY A 7 -3.71 -12.24 4.40
N LEU A 8 -2.82 -12.98 3.72
CA LEU A 8 -2.54 -12.79 2.30
C LEU A 8 -3.73 -13.18 1.41
N ALA A 9 -4.47 -14.24 1.77
CA ALA A 9 -5.68 -14.63 1.06
C ALA A 9 -6.79 -13.58 1.20
N LYS A 10 -6.89 -12.89 2.35
CA LYS A 10 -7.77 -11.72 2.52
C LYS A 10 -7.35 -10.58 1.58
N VAL A 11 -6.05 -10.27 1.49
CA VAL A 11 -5.55 -9.26 0.54
C VAL A 11 -5.87 -9.62 -0.91
N ASP A 12 -5.74 -10.89 -1.30
CA ASP A 12 -6.08 -11.35 -2.65
C ASP A 12 -7.58 -11.17 -2.99
N GLN A 13 -8.45 -11.21 -1.98
CA GLN A 13 -9.88 -10.90 -2.15
C GLN A 13 -10.13 -9.39 -2.27
N ILE A 14 -9.35 -8.59 -1.55
CA ILE A 14 -9.46 -7.12 -1.52
C ILE A 14 -8.96 -6.51 -2.84
N THR A 15 -7.86 -7.02 -3.40
CA THR A 15 -7.24 -6.44 -4.59
C THR A 15 -6.43 -7.47 -5.40
N PRO A 16 -6.47 -7.41 -6.75
CA PRO A 16 -5.57 -8.20 -7.58
C PRO A 16 -4.13 -7.66 -7.57
N CYS A 17 -3.89 -6.52 -6.92
CA CYS A 17 -2.64 -5.79 -6.95
C CYS A 17 -1.64 -6.20 -5.86
N ARG A 18 -1.77 -7.37 -5.22
CA ARG A 18 -0.72 -7.88 -4.31
C ARG A 18 0.56 -8.32 -5.05
N TYR A 19 0.46 -8.57 -6.35
CA TYR A 19 1.58 -8.93 -7.22
C TYR A 19 2.51 -10.04 -6.69
N GLY A 20 1.98 -10.96 -5.88
CA GLY A 20 2.76 -12.05 -5.27
C GLY A 20 3.59 -11.64 -4.04
N SER A 21 3.44 -10.41 -3.54
CA SER A 21 4.09 -9.96 -2.30
C SER A 21 3.78 -10.90 -1.13
N THR A 22 4.82 -11.30 -0.38
CA THR A 22 4.69 -12.14 0.83
C THR A 22 4.47 -11.31 2.10
N THR A 23 4.61 -9.99 2.01
CA THR A 23 4.41 -9.07 3.13
C THR A 23 3.61 -7.86 2.69
N VAL A 24 2.46 -7.64 3.30
CA VAL A 24 1.59 -6.49 3.02
C VAL A 24 1.35 -5.69 4.30
N LEU A 25 1.51 -4.37 4.25
CA LEU A 25 1.12 -3.47 5.34
C LEU A 25 -0.21 -2.81 4.99
N ALA A 26 -1.24 -3.04 5.79
CA ALA A 26 -2.42 -2.17 5.79
C ALA A 26 -2.07 -0.89 6.56
N VAL A 27 -2.08 0.25 5.87
CA VAL A 27 -1.86 1.55 6.52
C VAL A 27 -3.22 2.18 6.74
N ALA A 28 -3.58 2.32 8.02
CA ALA A 28 -4.83 2.89 8.49
C ALA A 28 -4.56 3.98 9.52
N PHE A 29 -5.56 4.83 9.75
CA PHE A 29 -5.52 5.85 10.79
C PHE A 29 -6.76 5.77 11.68
N ASP A 30 -6.58 6.12 12.96
CA ASP A 30 -7.69 6.22 13.91
C ASP A 30 -8.43 7.56 13.71
N SER A 31 -9.63 7.49 13.15
CA SER A 31 -10.50 8.66 12.91
C SER A 31 -10.91 9.42 14.17
N LYS A 32 -10.68 8.87 15.37
CA LYS A 32 -10.87 9.58 16.65
C LYS A 32 -9.61 10.31 17.14
N ASN A 33 -8.45 10.02 16.55
CA ASN A 33 -7.15 10.64 16.86
C ASN A 33 -6.59 11.35 15.62
N VAL A 34 -7.36 12.29 15.09
CA VAL A 34 -6.94 13.15 13.98
C VAL A 34 -7.05 14.61 14.37
N PHE A 35 -6.22 15.44 13.77
CA PHE A 35 -6.37 16.88 13.87
C PHE A 35 -7.46 17.34 12.91
N THR A 36 -8.56 17.85 13.45
CA THR A 36 -9.61 18.48 12.65
C THR A 36 -9.24 19.92 12.33
N TYR A 37 -9.22 20.26 11.05
CA TYR A 37 -8.81 21.60 10.61
C TYR A 37 -9.81 22.67 11.07
N PRO A 38 -9.36 23.94 11.21
CA PRO A 38 -10.29 25.06 11.38
C PRO A 38 -11.37 25.05 10.30
N GLY A 39 -12.65 25.02 10.71
CA GLY A 39 -13.79 24.93 9.80
C GLY A 39 -14.38 23.52 9.63
N GLY A 40 -13.75 22.47 10.17
CA GLY A 40 -14.39 21.17 10.41
C GLY A 40 -14.75 20.32 9.18
N LYS A 41 -14.26 20.69 7.98
CA LYS A 41 -14.54 19.97 6.73
C LYS A 41 -13.51 18.89 6.39
N LEU A 42 -12.30 19.02 6.94
CA LEU A 42 -11.17 18.13 6.69
C LEU A 42 -10.53 17.75 8.02
N ASP A 43 -9.89 16.59 8.02
CA ASP A 43 -9.05 16.09 9.10
C ASP A 43 -7.69 15.64 8.54
N SER A 44 -6.70 15.50 9.43
CA SER A 44 -5.34 15.12 9.08
C SER A 44 -5.17 13.62 8.83
N GLY A 45 -6.18 12.76 9.03
CA GLY A 45 -5.97 11.32 9.09
C GLY A 45 -5.38 10.72 7.81
N VAL A 46 -5.90 11.12 6.65
CA VAL A 46 -5.35 10.72 5.34
C VAL A 46 -3.95 11.29 5.12
N GLU A 47 -3.70 12.53 5.54
CA GLU A 47 -2.38 13.17 5.43
C GLU A 47 -1.34 12.44 6.27
N ASP A 48 -1.64 12.20 7.56
CA ASP A 48 -0.78 11.52 8.51
C ASP A 48 -0.44 10.11 8.04
N ALA A 49 -1.46 9.33 7.62
CA ALA A 49 -1.27 8.00 7.08
C ALA A 49 -0.43 8.00 5.79
N ALA A 50 -0.63 8.97 4.90
CA ALA A 50 0.16 9.09 3.67
C ALA A 50 1.62 9.44 3.93
N ILE A 51 1.90 10.29 4.91
CA ILE A 51 3.25 10.62 5.35
C ILE A 51 3.94 9.37 5.91
N VAL A 52 3.27 8.62 6.78
CA VAL A 52 3.78 7.35 7.33
C VAL A 52 4.05 6.34 6.22
N ALA A 53 3.11 6.13 5.30
CA ALA A 53 3.27 5.24 4.15
C ALA A 53 4.47 5.62 3.29
N THR A 54 4.67 6.90 3.03
CA THR A 54 5.82 7.40 2.25
C THR A 54 7.14 7.11 2.98
N HIS A 55 7.20 7.31 4.30
CA HIS A 55 8.38 6.97 5.08
C HIS A 55 8.66 5.47 5.10
N LEU A 56 7.62 4.63 5.17
CA LEU A 56 7.76 3.18 5.05
C LEU A 56 8.35 2.77 3.70
N MET A 57 7.91 3.38 2.60
CA MET A 57 8.46 3.13 1.26
C MET A 57 9.94 3.55 1.16
N LEU A 58 10.29 4.74 1.69
CA LEU A 58 11.68 5.23 1.69
C LEU A 58 12.59 4.35 2.55
N ALA A 59 12.12 3.93 3.72
CA ALA A 59 12.85 3.04 4.61
C ALA A 59 13.04 1.64 3.99
N ALA A 60 12.00 1.09 3.35
CA ALA A 60 12.11 -0.15 2.59
C ALA A 60 13.21 -0.04 1.52
N LYS A 61 13.23 1.09 0.77
CA LYS A 61 14.24 1.29 -0.27
C LYS A 61 15.65 1.40 0.28
N ASP A 62 15.84 2.07 1.42
CA ASP A 62 17.13 2.22 2.09
C ASP A 62 17.75 0.87 2.45
N VAL A 63 16.91 -0.11 2.85
CA VAL A 63 17.34 -1.49 3.14
C VAL A 63 17.30 -2.42 1.93
N GLY A 64 17.09 -1.90 0.72
CA GLY A 64 17.08 -2.67 -0.52
C GLY A 64 15.81 -3.47 -0.80
N VAL A 65 14.73 -3.23 -0.05
CA VAL A 65 13.40 -3.83 -0.25
C VAL A 65 12.60 -2.96 -1.21
N ASP A 66 11.96 -3.58 -2.20
CA ASP A 66 11.04 -2.90 -3.10
C ASP A 66 9.65 -2.80 -2.47
N SER A 67 8.92 -1.75 -2.85
CA SER A 67 7.59 -1.49 -2.33
C SER A 67 6.63 -0.99 -3.40
N CYS A 68 5.34 -1.32 -3.23
CA CYS A 68 4.27 -0.86 -4.10
C CYS A 68 3.09 -0.33 -3.28
N TRP A 69 2.76 0.95 -3.47
CA TRP A 69 1.55 1.56 -2.94
C TRP A 69 0.33 1.07 -3.73
N ILE A 70 -0.64 0.46 -3.05
CA ILE A 70 -1.90 0.01 -3.65
C ILE A 70 -3.05 0.87 -3.15
N ASN A 71 -3.82 1.41 -4.11
CA ASN A 71 -5.10 2.11 -3.88
C ASN A 71 -6.27 1.48 -4.65
N PHE A 72 -6.02 0.40 -5.40
CA PHE A 72 -7.04 -0.23 -6.22
C PHE A 72 -7.83 -1.27 -5.41
N PHE A 73 -8.66 -0.77 -4.50
CA PHE A 73 -9.62 -1.52 -3.70
C PHE A 73 -10.69 -0.60 -3.13
N ASP A 74 -11.80 -1.16 -2.63
CA ASP A 74 -12.80 -0.43 -1.86
C ASP A 74 -12.39 -0.38 -0.38
N PRO A 75 -12.16 0.81 0.22
CA PRO A 75 -11.68 0.91 1.61
C PRO A 75 -12.65 0.36 2.66
N GLU A 76 -13.97 0.48 2.45
CA GLU A 76 -14.96 0.00 3.41
C GLU A 76 -15.03 -1.53 3.39
N ALA A 77 -15.03 -2.13 2.20
CA ALA A 77 -14.96 -3.58 2.02
C ALA A 77 -13.65 -4.15 2.58
N ALA A 78 -12.53 -3.47 2.34
CA ALA A 78 -11.22 -3.87 2.88
C ALA A 78 -11.18 -3.80 4.41
N ALA A 79 -11.74 -2.75 5.02
CA ALA A 79 -11.83 -2.64 6.47
C ALA A 79 -12.67 -3.79 7.07
N GLY A 80 -13.78 -4.16 6.43
CA GLY A 80 -14.60 -5.30 6.82
C GLY A 80 -13.87 -6.64 6.73
N GLU A 81 -13.21 -6.90 5.59
CA GLU A 81 -12.46 -8.14 5.36
C GLU A 81 -11.27 -8.29 6.33
N LEU A 82 -10.58 -7.19 6.61
CA LEU A 82 -9.46 -7.13 7.56
C LEU A 82 -9.92 -7.03 9.03
N GLU A 83 -11.23 -6.98 9.29
CA GLU A 83 -11.82 -6.90 10.63
C GLU A 83 -11.28 -5.70 11.43
N LEU A 84 -11.11 -4.55 10.77
CA LEU A 84 -10.63 -3.34 11.43
C LEU A 84 -11.70 -2.78 12.40
N PRO A 85 -11.28 -2.19 13.53
CA PRO A 85 -12.19 -1.43 14.39
C PRO A 85 -12.91 -0.33 13.62
N GLU A 86 -14.15 0.00 13.99
CA GLU A 86 -14.98 1.01 13.32
C GLU A 86 -14.31 2.39 13.20
N ASN A 87 -13.45 2.74 14.16
CA ASN A 87 -12.73 4.00 14.16
C ASN A 87 -11.48 3.99 13.26
N GLU A 88 -10.99 2.83 12.82
CA GLU A 88 -9.83 2.75 11.93
C GLU A 88 -10.26 2.83 10.47
N LYS A 89 -9.66 3.77 9.75
CA LYS A 89 -9.90 3.97 8.31
C LYS A 89 -8.65 3.57 7.54
N ILE A 90 -8.78 2.58 6.68
CA ILE A 90 -7.70 2.16 5.80
C ILE A 90 -7.49 3.18 4.68
N LEU A 91 -6.25 3.64 4.51
CA LEU A 91 -5.87 4.52 3.42
C LEU A 91 -5.38 3.71 2.22
N MET A 92 -4.49 2.76 2.45
CA MET A 92 -3.74 2.07 1.39
C MET A 92 -3.14 0.74 1.87
N LEU A 93 -2.81 -0.15 0.94
CA LEU A 93 -2.03 -1.39 1.19
C LEU A 93 -0.63 -1.28 0.59
N LEU A 94 0.40 -1.58 1.38
CA LEU A 94 1.80 -1.48 0.97
C LEU A 94 2.37 -2.88 0.79
N ASP A 95 2.59 -3.27 -0.45
CA ASP A 95 3.38 -4.47 -0.72
C ASP A 95 4.85 -4.21 -0.42
N LEU A 96 5.51 -5.18 0.19
CA LEU A 96 6.94 -5.23 0.43
C LEU A 96 7.50 -6.54 -0.09
N GLY A 97 8.58 -6.46 -0.86
CA GLY A 97 9.24 -7.64 -1.40
C GLY A 97 10.49 -7.32 -2.19
N TYR A 98 10.94 -8.27 -2.98
CA TYR A 98 12.05 -8.08 -3.92
C TYR A 98 11.52 -8.29 -5.33
N ALA A 99 11.84 -7.38 -6.24
CA ALA A 99 11.47 -7.55 -7.63
C ALA A 99 12.15 -8.78 -8.23
N ALA A 100 11.36 -9.64 -8.87
CA ALA A 100 11.84 -10.73 -9.69
C ALA A 100 12.61 -10.20 -10.91
N GLU A 101 13.36 -11.10 -11.55
CA GLU A 101 14.07 -10.79 -12.78
C GLU A 101 13.09 -10.29 -13.86
N GLY A 102 13.35 -9.09 -14.41
CA GLY A 102 12.44 -8.41 -15.34
C GLY A 102 11.29 -7.63 -14.69
N GLY A 103 11.26 -7.53 -13.34
CA GLY A 103 10.37 -6.67 -12.60
C GLY A 103 10.58 -5.20 -12.94
N GLY A 104 9.48 -4.44 -12.98
CA GLY A 104 9.52 -3.05 -13.40
C GLY A 104 8.15 -2.37 -13.43
N PRO A 105 8.08 -1.13 -13.93
CA PRO A 105 6.83 -0.40 -14.06
C PRO A 105 5.86 -1.11 -15.01
N LEU A 106 4.56 -0.96 -14.78
CA LEU A 106 3.54 -1.46 -15.70
C LEU A 106 3.68 -0.77 -17.08
N PRO A 107 3.24 -1.41 -18.19
CA PRO A 107 3.40 -0.86 -19.55
C PRO A 107 2.84 0.56 -19.72
N ASN A 108 1.75 0.87 -19.02
CA ASN A 108 1.09 2.18 -19.09
C ASN A 108 1.91 3.30 -18.43
N HIS A 109 2.93 2.97 -17.63
CA HIS A 109 3.74 3.94 -16.91
C HIS A 109 4.55 4.84 -17.85
N CYS A 110 5.02 4.32 -18.99
CA CYS A 110 5.74 5.11 -19.99
C CYS A 110 4.81 5.80 -21.02
N SER A 111 3.49 5.64 -20.91
CA SER A 111 2.54 6.18 -21.91
C SER A 111 2.34 7.70 -21.81
N VAL A 112 2.59 8.28 -20.63
CA VAL A 112 2.30 9.71 -20.35
C VAL A 112 3.54 10.54 -20.03
N ARG A 113 4.67 9.93 -19.61
CA ARG A 113 5.94 10.62 -19.28
C ARG A 113 7.16 9.71 -19.49
N ASN A 114 8.34 10.32 -19.61
CA ASN A 114 9.61 9.61 -19.73
C ASN A 114 9.88 8.71 -18.50
N CYS A 115 10.11 7.42 -18.73
CA CYS A 115 10.13 6.38 -17.71
C CYS A 115 11.31 6.45 -16.72
N GLN A 116 12.34 7.25 -17.01
CA GLN A 116 13.59 7.32 -16.21
C GLN A 116 13.47 8.07 -14.87
N ARG A 117 12.32 8.67 -14.54
CA ARG A 117 12.17 9.60 -13.40
C ARG A 117 11.24 9.17 -12.27
N LEU A 118 10.70 7.95 -12.29
CA LEU A 118 9.70 7.51 -11.32
C LEU A 118 10.17 6.28 -10.55
N PHE A 119 10.08 6.38 -9.22
CA PHE A 119 10.42 5.33 -8.26
C PHE A 119 9.14 4.56 -7.91
N GLY A 120 9.13 3.25 -8.15
CA GLY A 120 8.00 2.38 -7.82
C GLY A 120 7.95 1.15 -8.73
N ILE A 121 8.20 -0.02 -8.18
CA ILE A 121 8.05 -1.28 -8.91
C ILE A 121 6.64 -1.78 -8.61
N CYS A 122 5.76 -1.72 -9.62
CA CYS A 122 4.40 -2.25 -9.49
C CYS A 122 4.33 -3.74 -9.79
N ASN A 123 5.29 -4.29 -10.53
CA ASN A 123 5.34 -5.72 -10.77
C ASN A 123 6.50 -6.33 -9.99
N LEU A 124 6.21 -6.82 -8.79
CA LEU A 124 7.20 -7.57 -8.01
C LEU A 124 7.56 -8.89 -8.71
N GLY A 125 6.76 -9.41 -9.65
CA GLY A 125 7.08 -10.59 -10.45
C GLY A 125 7.36 -11.84 -9.60
N GLY A 126 7.31 -13.04 -10.18
CA GLY A 126 7.36 -14.28 -9.42
C GLY A 126 8.51 -14.37 -8.39
N ILE A 127 8.11 -14.58 -7.13
CA ILE A 127 8.95 -14.75 -5.94
C ILE A 127 10.20 -15.60 -6.25
N LEU A 128 11.39 -15.02 -6.09
CA LEU A 128 12.56 -15.82 -5.72
C LEU A 128 12.43 -16.15 -4.21
N PRO A 129 12.56 -17.43 -3.84
CA PRO A 129 12.31 -17.91 -2.48
C PRO A 129 13.23 -17.30 -1.42
#